data_AF-A0A3D4UV30-F1
#
_entry.id   AF-A0A3D4UV30-F1
#
_cell.length_a   1.000
_cell.length_b   1.000
_cell.length_c   1.000
_cell.angle_alpha   90.00
_cell.angle_beta   90.00
_cell.angle_gamma   90.00
#
_symmetry.space_group_name_H-M   'P 1'
#
loop_
_entity.id
_entity.type
_entity.pdbx_description
1 polymer ?
#
loop_
_entity_poly.entity_id
_entity_poly.type
_entity_poly.pdbx_seq_one_letter_code
_entity_poly.pdbx_strand_id
1 'polypeptide(L)' 'MIPKIIHQIWIGDQSKRPSEMMKTWQDMNPDWEYMLWTDDNLPQIANRVQFDAM' A
#
# COMPACT_ATOMS: atom_id res chain seq x y z
N MET A 1 10.60 -17.62 -10.01
CA MET A 1 10.70 -16.21 -10.49
C MET A 1 9.77 -15.38 -9.62
N ILE A 2 10.19 -14.19 -9.18
CA ILE A 2 9.35 -13.33 -8.32
C ILE A 2 8.41 -12.51 -9.22
N PRO A 3 7.11 -12.39 -8.90
CA PRO A 3 6.19 -11.53 -9.64
C PRO A 3 6.59 -10.06 -9.61
N LYS A 4 6.41 -9.34 -10.72
CA LYS A 4 6.64 -7.90 -10.83
C LYS A 4 5.44 -7.11 -10.29
N ILE A 5 5.24 -7.17 -8.97
CA ILE A 5 4.16 -6.46 -8.28
C ILE A 5 4.75 -5.58 -7.19
N ILE A 6 4.45 -4.28 -7.24
CA ILE A 6 4.82 -3.31 -6.22
C ILE A 6 3.63 -3.17 -5.26
N HIS A 7 3.77 -3.70 -4.05
CA HIS A 7 2.80 -3.48 -2.97
C HIS A 7 3.23 -2.28 -2.13
N GLN A 8 2.38 -1.26 -2.02
CA GLN A 8 2.51 -0.16 -1.07
C GLN A 8 1.31 -0.14 -0.13
N ILE A 9 1.50 0.38 1.07
CA ILE A 9 0.46 0.44 2.10
C ILE A 9 0.38 1.85 2.68
N TRP A 10 -0.85 2.37 2.78
CA TRP A 10 -1.15 3.61 3.48
C TRP A 10 -2.46 3.49 4.25
N ILE A 11 -2.36 3.47 5.58
CA ILE A 11 -3.47 3.27 6.51
C ILE A 11 -3.60 4.51 7.39
N GLY A 12 -4.84 4.91 7.71
CA GLY A 12 -5.16 6.10 8.51
C GLY A 12 -5.49 7.33 7.66
N ASP A 13 -5.06 8.52 8.11
CA ASP A 13 -5.44 9.80 7.51
C ASP A 13 -4.98 9.90 6.04
N GLN A 14 -5.95 9.80 5.12
CA GLN A 14 -5.70 9.84 3.68
C GLN A 14 -5.20 11.21 3.19
N SER A 15 -5.45 12.29 3.94
CA SER A 15 -4.97 13.63 3.58
C SER A 15 -3.44 13.76 3.69
N LYS A 16 -2.80 12.89 4.48
CA LYS A 16 -1.36 12.85 4.69
C LYS A 16 -0.63 11.88 3.77
N ARG A 17 -1.37 11.16 2.92
CA ARG A 17 -0.79 10.15 2.02
C ARG A 17 0.18 10.81 1.03
N PRO A 18 1.45 10.36 0.94
CA PRO A 18 2.45 10.93 0.04
C PRO A 18 2.23 10.48 -1.41
N SER A 19 1.06 10.79 -1.96
CA SER A 19 0.57 10.27 -3.25
C SER A 19 1.51 10.58 -4.41
N GLU A 20 2.17 11.75 -4.38
CA GLU A 20 3.17 12.14 -5.39
C GLU A 20 4.40 11.23 -5.37
N MET A 21 4.93 10.90 -4.19
CA MET A 21 6.06 9.98 -4.06
C MET A 21 5.67 8.55 -4.42
N MET A 22 4.43 8.14 -4.13
CA MET A 22 3.93 6.82 -4.52
C MET A 22 3.82 6.71 -6.06
N LYS A 23 3.44 7.79 -6.73
CA LYS A 23 3.35 7.86 -8.19
C LYS A 23 4.71 7.68 -8.86
N THR A 24 5.81 8.18 -8.29
CA THR A 24 7.15 8.02 -8.90
C THR A 24 7.52 6.54 -9.08
N TRP A 25 7.08 5.66 -8.18
CA TRP A 25 7.31 4.22 -8.32
C TRP A 25 6.57 3.61 -9.50
N GLN A 26 5.33 4.02 -9.77
CA GLN A 26 4.56 3.58 -10.93
C GLN A 26 5.19 4.10 -12.22
N ASP A 27 5.55 5.39 -12.26
CA ASP A 27 6.11 6.04 -13.44
C ASP A 27 7.49 5.44 -13.80
N MET A 28 8.30 5.05 -12.80
CA MET A 28 9.61 4.42 -13.00
C MET A 28 9.53 2.93 -13.38
N ASN A 29 8.42 2.25 -13.08
CA ASN A 29 8.26 0.81 -13.27
C ASN A 29 6.97 0.50 -14.05
N PRO A 30 6.85 0.96 -15.31
CA PRO A 30 5.59 0.87 -16.07
C PRO A 30 5.18 -0.56 -16.44
N ASP A 31 6.11 -1.52 -16.37
CA ASP A 31 5.85 -2.95 -16.61
C ASP A 31 5.48 -3.74 -15.34
N TRP A 32 5.46 -3.08 -14.17
CA TRP A 32 5.08 -3.70 -12.91
C TRP A 32 3.61 -3.41 -12.59
N GLU A 33 2.92 -4.40 -12.04
CA GLU A 33 1.61 -4.17 -11.43
C GLU A 33 1.79 -3.39 -10.13
N TYR A 34 0.90 -2.45 -9.87
CA TYR A 34 0.92 -1.63 -8.66
C TYR A 34 -0.32 -1.87 -7.82
N MET A 35 -0.12 -2.22 -6.55
CA MET A 35 -1.19 -2.50 -5.60
C MET A 35 -1.04 -1.64 -4.35
N LEU A 36 -2.05 -0.81 -4.09
CA LEU A 36 -2.13 0.02 -2.89
C LEU A 36 -3.10 -0.59 -1.88
N TRP A 37 -2.59 -0.92 -0.71
CA TRP A 37 -3.37 -1.32 0.46
C TRP A 37 -3.80 -0.09 1.28
N THR A 38 -5.09 0.05 1.50
CA THR A 38 -5.73 1.11 2.30
C THR A 38 -6.64 0.47 3.37
N ASP A 39 -7.15 1.27 4.30
CA ASP A 39 -8.14 0.83 5.28
C ASP A 39 -9.32 0.06 4.65
N ASP A 40 -9.70 0.41 3.41
CA ASP A 40 -10.86 -0.14 2.71
C ASP A 40 -10.62 -1.51 2.07
N ASN A 41 -9.36 -1.89 1.79
CA ASN A 41 -9.04 -3.10 1.02
C ASN A 41 -7.99 -4.01 1.70
N LEU A 42 -7.63 -3.71 2.96
CA LEU A 42 -6.74 -4.54 3.73
C LEU A 42 -7.29 -5.98 3.85
N PRO A 43 -6.45 -7.01 3.63
CA PRO A 43 -6.81 -8.39 3.96
C PRO A 43 -6.86 -8.56 5.49
N GLN A 44 -7.31 -9.73 5.95
CA GLN A 44 -7.16 -10.07 7.35
C GLN A 44 -5.67 -10.13 7.72
N ILE A 45 -5.26 -9.24 8.63
CA ILE A 45 -3.89 -9.19 9.15
C ILE A 45 -3.79 -10.02 10.43
N ALA A 46 -2.69 -10.77 10.58
CA ALA A 46 -2.50 -11.67 11.72
C ALA A 46 -2.53 -10.95 13.08
N ASN A 47 -2.05 -9.70 13.12
CA ASN A 47 -1.93 -8.89 14.34
C ASN A 47 -3.00 -7.79 14.41
N ARG A 48 -4.23 -8.07 13.94
CA ARG A 48 -5.31 -7.07 13.92
C ARG A 48 -5.59 -6.48 15.30
N VAL A 49 -5.59 -7.32 16.34
CA VAL A 49 -5.85 -6.91 17.72
C VAL A 49 -4.84 -5.86 18.18
N GLN A 50 -3.55 -6.05 17.88
CA GLN A 50 -2.50 -5.11 18.25
C GLN A 50 -2.56 -3.83 17.42
N PHE A 51 -2.93 -3.94 16.14
CA PHE A 51 -3.11 -2.79 15.27
C PHE A 51 -4.27 -1.89 15.75
N ASP A 52 -5.38 -2.48 16.21
CA ASP A 52 -6.56 -1.75 16.67
C ASP A 52 -6.43 -1.15 18.07
N ALA A 53 -5.47 -1.63 18.85
CA ALA A 53 -5.24 -1.17 20.22
C ALA A 53 -4.39 0.11 20.31
N MET A 54 -3.88 0.62 19.18
CA MET A 54 -3.12 1.87 19.07
C MET A 54 -4.02 3.06 18.78
#